data_AF-A0A523W8A3-F1
#
_entry.id   AF-A0A523W8A3-F1
#
_cell.length_a   1.000
_cell.length_b   1.000
_cell.length_c   1.000
_cell.angle_alpha   90.00
_cell.angle_beta   90.00
_cell.angle_gamma   90.00
#
_symmetry.space_group_name_H-M   'P 1'
#
loop_
_entity.id
_entity.type
_entity.pdbx_description
1 polymer ?
#
loop_
_entity_poly.entity_id
_entity_poly.type
_entity_poly.pdbx_seq_one_letter_code
_entity_poly.pdbx_strand_id
1 'polypeptide(L)'
;MSRILLLEIGVEALPPLAVGKTLTQLKAQGQKLFDASHISYERVSSFGSSRRLVFWVEGVADNQRDRTEKEMGPPRSVVLTQSGQLTPEGRAYLRAKGAKKEDLGIEKLAKGDYVYLKRKIKGEKTKKILPHLLVQLIKSLSFPKSMRWGEGDFSFGRPIRSLMALLGEEVVRFEVASVRSGRKTRGHPYLFPSVFSIRNTREYFSELKKRYVVVDQEERRKLILKQSEDMISHLRENHPQAKILGDEELLEEVVYLVEYPTLFLGEFDRQFLSLPACVLGACLRDYQKHFSLTDGDRILPYFAGIREGNKEYLEQVIEGNRRVLNARLADAQFFFSQDTKKIFDKVKVSDLKEIPIELKEIVVQEKLGSYYDKTKRLAEISDKIISRITKTKKEEDELYPRVSKAAWLCKLDLTTQMVKEFPSLQGTMGAEYVRRSGNDARVAQAISEHRLPRFSNDKLPETLEGAILALAHNMDTVVGSFSAGVIPSGS
;
A
#
# COMPACT_ATOMS: atom_id res chain seq x y z
N MET A 1 8.58 27.53 -25.40
CA MET A 1 7.94 26.22 -25.62
C MET A 1 7.97 25.48 -24.30
N SER A 2 6.84 25.03 -23.80
CA SER A 2 6.76 24.40 -22.49
C SER A 2 7.41 23.00 -22.54
N ARG A 3 8.33 22.72 -21.61
CA ARG A 3 9.21 21.52 -21.65
C ARG A 3 8.67 20.45 -20.71
N ILE A 4 8.88 19.19 -21.06
CA ILE A 4 8.55 18.06 -20.19
C ILE A 4 9.79 17.70 -19.37
N LEU A 5 9.64 17.59 -18.06
CA LEU A 5 10.61 16.95 -17.17
C LEU A 5 10.20 15.50 -16.94
N LEU A 6 11.16 14.61 -17.10
CA LEU A 6 11.04 13.19 -16.82
C LEU A 6 12.14 12.79 -15.84
N LEU A 7 11.76 12.12 -14.75
CA LEU A 7 12.66 11.37 -13.87
C LEU A 7 12.17 9.92 -13.82
N GLU A 8 13.02 8.96 -14.19
CA GLU A 8 12.82 7.54 -13.93
C GLU A 8 13.83 7.09 -12.86
N ILE A 9 13.32 6.42 -11.83
CA ILE A 9 14.09 5.76 -10.78
C ILE A 9 13.93 4.25 -10.98
N GLY A 10 14.94 3.61 -11.56
CA GLY A 10 14.97 2.16 -11.72
C GLY A 10 15.48 1.50 -10.43
N VAL A 11 14.74 0.52 -9.92
CA VAL A 11 14.99 -0.13 -8.64
C VAL A 11 14.95 -1.65 -8.77
N GLU A 12 15.49 -2.34 -7.77
CA GLU A 12 15.09 -3.73 -7.53
C GLU A 12 13.63 -3.81 -7.11
N ALA A 13 13.02 -5.00 -7.24
CA ALA A 13 11.58 -5.18 -7.09
C ALA A 13 11.06 -4.68 -5.73
N LEU A 14 10.35 -3.54 -5.76
CA LEU A 14 9.55 -3.01 -4.67
C LEU A 14 8.37 -3.94 -4.39
N PRO A 15 7.90 -4.02 -3.14
CA PRO A 15 6.61 -4.63 -2.85
C PRO A 15 5.51 -3.96 -3.70
N PRO A 16 4.74 -4.70 -4.53
CA PRO A 16 3.82 -4.07 -5.48
C PRO A 16 2.76 -3.19 -4.81
N LEU A 17 2.19 -3.64 -3.67
CA LEU A 17 1.23 -2.88 -2.87
C LEU A 17 1.79 -1.58 -2.27
N ALA A 18 3.12 -1.39 -2.22
CA ALA A 18 3.72 -0.14 -1.79
C ALA A 18 3.83 0.88 -2.93
N VAL A 19 3.85 0.43 -4.19
CA VAL A 19 4.13 1.28 -5.36
C VAL A 19 3.08 2.38 -5.53
N GLY A 20 1.79 2.06 -5.44
CA GLY A 20 0.72 3.06 -5.59
C GLY A 20 0.81 4.21 -4.58
N LYS A 21 1.11 3.88 -3.31
CA LYS A 21 1.35 4.88 -2.26
C LYS A 21 2.60 5.70 -2.54
N THR A 22 3.68 5.07 -3.01
CA THR A 22 4.92 5.77 -3.39
C THR A 22 4.72 6.70 -4.58
N LEU A 23 3.94 6.32 -5.59
CA LEU A 23 3.62 7.19 -6.74
C LEU A 23 2.81 8.41 -6.30
N THR A 24 1.82 8.22 -5.42
CA THR A 24 1.04 9.31 -4.82
C THR A 24 1.96 10.28 -4.06
N GLN A 25 2.89 9.75 -3.26
CA GLN A 25 3.88 10.55 -2.54
C GLN A 25 4.82 11.29 -3.50
N LEU A 26 5.34 10.61 -4.53
CA LEU A 26 6.24 11.18 -5.53
C LEU A 26 5.61 12.38 -6.23
N LYS A 27 4.33 12.25 -6.64
CA LYS A 27 3.56 13.36 -7.21
C LYS A 27 3.41 14.52 -6.21
N ALA A 28 2.93 14.24 -4.99
CA ALA A 28 2.65 15.28 -3.99
C ALA A 28 3.92 16.02 -3.53
N GLN A 29 5.01 15.30 -3.27
CA GLN A 29 6.28 15.90 -2.87
C GLN A 29 6.93 16.67 -4.03
N GLY A 30 6.81 16.15 -5.26
CA GLY A 30 7.28 16.85 -6.45
C GLY A 30 6.57 18.20 -6.65
N GLN A 31 5.24 18.23 -6.52
CA GLN A 31 4.47 19.48 -6.57
C GLN A 31 4.94 20.48 -5.51
N LYS A 32 5.05 20.03 -4.24
CA LYS A 32 5.53 20.89 -3.14
C LYS A 32 6.91 21.49 -3.43
N LEU A 33 7.84 20.69 -3.96
CA LEU A 33 9.20 21.16 -4.29
C LEU A 33 9.21 22.17 -5.44
N PHE A 34 8.38 21.96 -6.47
CA PHE A 34 8.24 22.92 -7.57
C PHE A 34 7.63 24.24 -7.11
N ASP A 35 6.58 24.18 -6.29
CA ASP A 35 5.88 25.35 -5.75
C ASP A 35 6.80 26.16 -4.83
N ALA A 36 7.52 25.48 -3.92
CA ALA A 36 8.52 26.10 -3.03
C ALA A 36 9.70 26.71 -3.81
N SER A 37 10.00 26.15 -4.98
CA SER A 37 11.02 26.68 -5.89
C SER A 37 10.47 27.70 -6.89
N HIS A 38 9.19 28.06 -6.81
CA HIS A 38 8.55 29.00 -7.75
C HIS A 38 8.72 28.65 -9.23
N ILE A 39 8.88 27.36 -9.56
CA ILE A 39 8.95 26.88 -10.94
C ILE A 39 7.52 26.61 -11.39
N SER A 40 7.04 27.32 -12.41
CA SER A 40 5.72 27.08 -13.00
C SER A 40 5.72 25.77 -13.81
N TYR A 41 4.60 25.06 -13.76
CA TYR A 41 4.32 23.83 -14.51
C TYR A 41 2.82 23.77 -14.85
N GLU A 42 2.45 22.94 -15.82
CA GLU A 42 1.04 22.72 -16.22
C GLU A 42 0.44 21.52 -15.49
N ARG A 43 1.15 20.38 -15.46
CA ARG A 43 0.61 19.13 -14.91
C ARG A 43 1.73 18.25 -14.35
N VAL A 44 1.48 17.65 -13.19
CA VAL A 44 2.34 16.62 -12.58
C VAL A 44 1.63 15.27 -12.58
N SER A 45 2.32 14.26 -13.08
CA SER A 45 1.88 12.87 -13.11
C SER A 45 2.96 11.95 -12.58
N SER A 46 2.56 10.75 -12.15
CA SER A 46 3.45 9.71 -11.66
C SER A 46 3.01 8.37 -12.21
N PHE A 47 3.98 7.58 -12.67
CA PHE A 47 3.75 6.26 -13.25
C PHE A 47 4.75 5.28 -12.67
N GLY A 48 4.45 3.98 -12.68
CA GLY A 48 5.45 3.03 -12.23
C GLY A 48 4.97 1.60 -12.08
N SER A 49 5.92 0.76 -11.72
CA SER A 49 5.80 -0.67 -11.43
C SER A 49 6.67 -1.00 -10.22
N SER A 50 6.71 -2.26 -9.83
CA SER A 50 7.65 -2.78 -8.83
C SER A 50 9.11 -2.51 -9.18
N ARG A 51 9.43 -2.24 -10.46
CA ARG A 51 10.80 -2.09 -10.97
C ARG A 51 11.21 -0.65 -11.27
N ARG A 52 10.24 0.26 -11.39
CA ARG A 52 10.53 1.67 -11.69
C ARG A 52 9.48 2.62 -11.16
N LEU A 53 9.94 3.80 -10.76
CA LEU A 53 9.10 4.94 -10.39
C LEU A 53 9.37 6.08 -11.36
N VAL A 54 8.33 6.72 -11.86
CA VAL A 54 8.42 7.77 -12.88
C VAL A 54 7.72 9.01 -12.38
N PHE A 55 8.44 10.13 -12.39
CA PHE A 55 7.91 11.46 -12.16
C PHE A 55 7.91 12.24 -13.48
N TRP A 56 6.74 12.72 -13.87
CA TRP A 56 6.50 13.36 -15.16
C TRP A 56 5.84 14.71 -14.96
N VAL A 57 6.52 15.78 -15.39
CA VAL A 57 6.00 17.15 -15.27
C VAL A 57 5.92 17.77 -16.65
N GLU A 58 4.73 18.21 -17.01
CA GLU A 58 4.46 18.90 -18.25
C GLU A 58 4.45 20.40 -18.02
N GLY A 59 4.81 21.13 -19.08
CA GLY A 59 4.72 22.57 -19.08
C GLY A 59 5.74 23.28 -18.19
N VAL A 60 6.90 22.67 -17.92
CA VAL A 60 7.92 23.24 -17.05
C VAL A 60 8.48 24.53 -17.66
N ALA A 61 8.42 25.62 -16.91
CA ALA A 61 8.98 26.90 -17.30
C ALA A 61 10.50 26.87 -17.34
N ASP A 62 11.10 27.60 -18.29
CA ASP A 62 12.56 27.65 -18.46
C ASP A 62 13.28 28.38 -17.31
N ASN A 63 12.57 29.27 -16.59
CA ASN A 63 13.08 30.01 -15.45
C ASN A 63 12.07 29.98 -14.30
N GLN A 64 12.58 30.10 -13.07
CA GLN A 64 11.75 30.44 -11.92
C GLN A 64 11.05 31.78 -12.15
N ARG A 65 9.92 31.97 -11.47
CA ARG A 65 9.29 33.29 -11.41
C ARG A 65 10.19 34.24 -10.62
N ASP A 66 10.32 35.46 -11.12
CA ASP A 66 10.92 36.56 -10.37
C ASP A 66 10.13 36.77 -9.07
N ARG A 67 10.84 36.99 -7.97
CA ARG A 67 10.22 37.24 -6.67
C ARG A 67 10.67 38.57 -6.11
N THR A 68 9.79 39.22 -5.36
CA THR A 68 10.14 40.42 -4.60
C THR A 68 10.16 40.04 -3.13
N GLU A 69 11.35 40.08 -2.53
CA GLU A 69 11.51 39.89 -1.09
C GLU A 69 11.58 41.24 -0.37
N LYS A 70 11.08 41.25 0.86
CA LYS A 70 11.25 42.38 1.77
C LYS A 70 12.39 42.08 2.72
N GLU A 71 13.48 42.81 2.60
CA GLU A 71 14.57 42.78 3.58
C GLU A 71 14.28 43.83 4.65
N MET A 72 13.95 43.40 5.87
CA MET A 72 13.69 44.32 6.98
C MET A 72 14.94 45.11 7.34
N GLY A 73 14.76 46.42 7.50
CA GLY A 73 15.79 47.38 7.85
C GLY A 73 15.58 48.00 9.24
N PRO A 74 16.31 49.08 9.55
CA PRO A 74 16.20 49.80 10.83
C PRO A 74 14.83 50.47 11.04
N PRO A 75 14.55 50.99 12.26
CA PRO A 75 13.38 51.81 12.51
C PRO A 75 13.29 52.99 11.54
N ARG A 76 12.06 53.37 11.16
CA ARG A 76 11.76 54.45 10.21
C ARG A 76 12.43 55.77 10.61
N SER A 77 12.52 56.07 11.90
CA SER A 77 13.15 57.29 12.43
C SER A 77 14.65 57.37 12.18
N VAL A 78 15.34 56.22 12.04
CA VAL A 78 16.78 56.16 11.77
C VAL A 78 17.08 56.43 10.30
N VAL A 79 16.17 56.06 9.39
CA VAL A 79 16.39 56.11 7.94
C VAL A 79 15.73 57.33 7.28
N LEU A 80 14.59 57.79 7.82
CA LEU A 80 13.79 58.87 7.25
C LEU A 80 13.43 59.91 8.32
N THR A 81 13.56 61.18 7.97
CA THR A 81 13.05 62.30 8.77
C THR A 81 11.51 62.28 8.84
N GLN A 82 10.92 63.11 9.71
CA GLN A 82 9.47 63.30 9.74
C GLN A 82 8.93 63.82 8.39
N SER A 83 9.69 64.67 7.70
CA SER A 83 9.38 65.17 6.35
C SER A 83 9.59 64.15 5.22
N GLY A 84 10.01 62.91 5.55
CA GLY A 84 10.20 61.84 4.56
C GLY A 84 11.48 61.96 3.74
N GLN A 85 12.44 62.81 4.14
CA GLN A 85 13.76 62.88 3.54
C GLN A 85 14.73 61.88 4.19
N LEU A 86 15.79 61.48 3.47
CA LEU A 86 16.79 60.56 4.02
C LEU A 86 17.65 61.28 5.07
N THR A 87 17.84 60.63 6.22
CA THR A 87 18.83 61.04 7.23
C THR A 87 20.26 60.72 6.73
N PRO A 88 21.33 61.27 7.35
CA PRO A 88 22.70 60.84 7.08
C PRO A 88 22.90 59.33 7.20
N GLU A 89 22.33 58.72 8.24
CA GLU A 89 22.36 57.29 8.52
C GLU A 89 21.55 56.50 7.49
N GLY A 90 20.40 57.03 7.06
CA GLY A 90 19.59 56.45 6.00
C GLY A 90 20.30 56.44 4.64
N ARG A 91 21.07 57.49 4.32
CA ARG A 91 21.93 57.53 3.12
C ARG A 91 23.05 56.49 3.19
N ALA A 92 23.70 56.37 4.36
CA ALA A 92 24.75 55.36 4.57
C ALA A 92 24.18 53.93 4.48
N TYR A 93 23.00 53.68 5.06
CA TYR A 93 22.28 52.41 4.97
C TYR A 93 21.95 52.01 3.53
N LEU A 94 21.37 52.92 2.75
CA LEU A 94 21.05 52.68 1.34
C LEU A 94 22.30 52.43 0.50
N ARG A 95 23.39 53.19 0.73
CA ARG A 95 24.67 52.99 0.05
C ARG A 95 25.28 51.63 0.38
N ALA A 96 25.26 51.23 1.66
CA ALA A 96 25.76 49.92 2.09
C ALA A 96 24.95 48.75 1.51
N LYS A 97 23.65 48.93 1.31
CA LYS A 97 22.76 47.92 0.72
C LYS A 97 22.65 47.99 -0.80
N GLY A 98 23.27 48.99 -1.44
CA GLY A 98 23.23 49.20 -2.89
C GLY A 98 21.82 49.51 -3.43
N ALA A 99 20.94 50.11 -2.61
CA ALA A 99 19.53 50.34 -2.93
C ALA A 99 19.21 51.83 -3.07
N LYS A 100 18.11 52.16 -3.78
CA LYS A 100 17.62 53.54 -3.93
C LYS A 100 16.52 53.85 -2.93
N LYS A 101 16.20 55.12 -2.78
CA LYS A 101 15.08 55.56 -1.93
C LYS A 101 13.75 54.97 -2.42
N GLU A 102 13.59 54.79 -3.73
CA GLU A 102 12.39 54.16 -4.32
C GLU A 102 12.18 52.70 -3.91
N ASP A 103 13.23 52.00 -3.49
CA ASP A 103 13.17 50.61 -3.07
C ASP A 103 12.71 50.46 -1.60
N LEU A 104 12.61 51.57 -0.86
CA LEU A 104 12.17 51.58 0.54
C LEU A 104 10.65 51.49 0.64
N GLY A 105 10.18 50.58 1.47
CA GLY A 105 8.83 50.60 2.02
C GLY A 105 8.85 50.76 3.55
N ILE A 106 7.69 51.04 4.12
CA ILE A 106 7.49 51.11 5.58
C ILE A 106 6.53 50.00 5.98
N GLU A 107 6.88 49.26 7.02
CA GLU A 107 6.04 48.20 7.60
C GLU A 107 5.82 48.50 9.08
N LYS A 108 4.54 48.53 9.49
CA LYS A 108 4.16 48.78 10.88
C LYS A 108 4.23 47.48 11.66
N LEU A 109 5.13 47.40 12.64
CA LEU A 109 5.25 46.27 13.55
C LEU A 109 4.81 46.68 14.96
N ALA A 110 4.56 45.71 15.84
CA ALA A 110 4.15 45.97 17.23
C ALA A 110 5.13 46.85 18.02
N LYS A 111 6.41 46.89 17.60
CA LYS A 111 7.48 47.69 18.21
C LYS A 111 7.74 49.03 17.49
N GLY A 112 6.88 49.43 16.54
CA GLY A 112 6.98 50.68 15.78
C GLY A 112 7.11 50.49 14.27
N ASP A 113 7.31 51.60 13.57
CA ASP A 113 7.48 51.62 12.10
C ASP A 113 8.93 51.26 11.73
N TYR A 114 9.11 50.26 10.88
CA TYR A 114 10.41 49.85 10.34
C TYR A 114 10.45 50.06 8.83
N VAL A 115 11.62 50.41 8.30
CA VAL A 115 11.80 50.39 6.84
C VAL A 115 12.08 48.97 6.37
N TYR A 116 11.75 48.66 5.12
CA TYR A 116 12.21 47.47 4.43
C TYR A 116 12.67 47.83 3.02
N LEU A 117 13.56 47.02 2.45
CA LEU A 117 13.97 47.13 1.06
C LEU A 117 13.26 46.08 0.22
N LYS A 118 12.60 46.51 -0.87
CA LYS A 118 12.05 45.61 -1.89
C LYS A 118 13.19 45.14 -2.78
N ARG A 119 13.63 43.89 -2.60
CA ARG A 119 14.63 43.26 -3.48
C ARG A 119 13.92 42.40 -4.52
N LYS A 120 14.03 42.78 -5.79
CA LYS A 120 13.64 41.92 -6.91
C LYS A 120 14.74 40.89 -7.13
N ILE A 121 14.44 39.64 -6.82
CA ILE A 121 15.30 38.49 -7.11
C ILE A 121 14.85 37.93 -8.44
N LYS A 122 15.73 38.05 -9.44
CA LYS A 122 15.52 37.48 -10.76
C LYS A 122 15.54 35.96 -10.65
N GLY A 123 14.55 35.30 -11.25
CA GLY A 123 14.47 33.85 -11.28
C GLY A 123 15.67 33.21 -11.96
N GLU A 124 16.13 32.10 -11.42
CA GLU A 124 17.21 31.32 -12.02
C GLU A 124 16.68 30.35 -13.09
N LYS A 125 17.54 29.96 -14.04
CA LYS A 125 17.22 28.94 -15.05
C LYS A 125 16.85 27.63 -14.35
N THR A 126 15.66 27.11 -14.63
CA THR A 126 15.13 25.87 -14.04
C THR A 126 16.12 24.72 -14.14
N LYS A 127 16.82 24.58 -15.28
CA LYS A 127 17.85 23.56 -15.51
C LYS A 127 18.95 23.52 -14.44
N LYS A 128 19.33 24.65 -13.85
CA LYS A 128 20.37 24.71 -12.80
C LYS A 128 19.88 24.20 -11.44
N ILE A 129 18.57 24.27 -11.22
CA ILE A 129 17.91 24.00 -9.94
C ILE A 129 17.45 22.55 -9.87
N LEU A 130 17.01 22.00 -11.01
CA LEU A 130 16.52 20.63 -11.13
C LEU A 130 17.43 19.56 -10.52
N PRO A 131 18.77 19.57 -10.71
CA PRO A 131 19.64 18.58 -10.08
C PRO A 131 19.43 18.47 -8.56
N HIS A 132 19.35 19.62 -7.88
CA HIS A 132 19.16 19.65 -6.43
C HIS A 132 17.73 19.21 -6.05
N LEU A 133 16.72 19.67 -6.77
CA LEU A 133 15.31 19.33 -6.50
C LEU A 133 15.03 17.85 -6.70
N LEU A 134 15.59 17.22 -7.75
CA LEU A 134 15.40 15.79 -7.99
C LEU A 134 16.08 14.94 -6.91
N VAL A 135 17.25 15.36 -6.41
CA VAL A 135 17.90 14.70 -5.25
C VAL A 135 17.04 14.83 -4.00
N GLN A 136 16.49 16.01 -3.72
CA GLN A 136 15.58 16.23 -2.59
C GLN A 136 14.30 15.39 -2.72
N LEU A 137 13.73 15.31 -3.92
CA LEU A 137 12.53 14.52 -4.21
C LEU A 137 12.77 13.03 -3.94
N ILE A 138 13.88 12.48 -4.41
CA ILE A 138 14.22 11.06 -4.18
C ILE A 138 14.41 10.80 -2.68
N LYS A 139 15.08 11.71 -1.97
CA LYS A 139 15.33 11.60 -0.53
C LYS A 139 14.08 11.78 0.34
N SER A 140 13.03 12.43 -0.16
CA SER A 140 11.79 12.67 0.59
C SER A 140 10.80 11.52 0.54
N LEU A 141 11.06 10.49 -0.28
CA LEU A 141 10.22 9.30 -0.35
C LEU A 141 10.39 8.44 0.90
N SER A 142 9.26 8.02 1.49
CA SER A 142 9.22 7.17 2.68
C SER A 142 8.59 5.82 2.37
N PHE A 143 9.10 4.78 3.04
CA PHE A 143 8.68 3.40 2.83
C PHE A 143 8.43 2.73 4.18
N PRO A 144 7.45 1.81 4.29
CA PRO A 144 7.21 1.04 5.52
C PRO A 144 8.44 0.22 5.96
N LYS A 145 9.20 -0.26 4.98
CA LYS A 145 10.49 -0.91 5.18
C LYS A 145 11.48 -0.28 4.22
N SER A 146 12.58 0.22 4.77
CA SER A 146 13.68 0.81 4.00
C SER A 146 14.92 -0.07 4.15
N MET A 147 15.76 -0.06 3.12
CA MET A 147 17.04 -0.75 3.07
C MET A 147 18.15 0.27 2.89
N ARG A 148 19.32 -0.02 3.47
CA ARG A 148 20.60 0.62 3.14
C ARG A 148 21.43 -0.38 2.33
N TRP A 149 22.26 0.12 1.42
CA TRP A 149 23.15 -0.72 0.62
C TRP A 149 24.42 0.05 0.25
N GLY A 150 25.48 -0.71 -0.07
CA GLY A 150 26.80 -0.15 -0.28
C GLY A 150 27.38 0.38 1.03
N GLU A 151 28.20 1.43 0.93
CA GLU A 151 28.95 2.00 2.07
C GLU A 151 28.31 3.27 2.65
N GLY A 152 27.12 3.66 2.19
CA GLY A 152 26.47 4.93 2.58
C GLY A 152 25.26 4.76 3.50
N ASP A 153 24.86 5.86 4.15
CA ASP A 153 23.68 5.92 5.03
C ASP A 153 22.35 6.11 4.29
N PHE A 154 22.38 6.19 2.95
CA PHE A 154 21.18 6.39 2.15
C PHE A 154 20.23 5.20 2.28
N SER A 155 18.99 5.49 2.63
CA SER A 155 17.93 4.49 2.76
C SER A 155 16.84 4.70 1.72
N PHE A 156 16.38 3.62 1.10
CA PHE A 156 15.26 3.62 0.15
C PHE A 156 14.48 2.30 0.23
N GLY A 157 13.29 2.21 -0.35
CA GLY A 157 12.48 0.99 -0.30
C GLY A 157 13.20 -0.24 -0.87
N ARG A 158 14.01 -0.05 -1.91
CA ARG A 158 14.89 -1.04 -2.54
C ARG A 158 16.13 -0.37 -3.16
N PRO A 159 17.22 -1.10 -3.43
CA PRO A 159 18.38 -0.54 -4.10
C PRO A 159 18.04 0.13 -5.44
N ILE A 160 18.47 1.38 -5.61
CA ILE A 160 18.39 2.11 -6.88
C ILE A 160 19.47 1.56 -7.81
N ARG A 161 19.08 1.15 -9.02
CA ARG A 161 19.96 0.56 -10.04
C ARG A 161 20.19 1.47 -11.24
N SER A 162 19.28 2.41 -11.50
CA SER A 162 19.45 3.39 -12.57
C SER A 162 18.67 4.67 -12.29
N LEU A 163 19.18 5.79 -12.81
CA LEU A 163 18.51 7.08 -12.80
C LEU A 163 18.51 7.64 -14.22
N MET A 164 17.34 7.98 -14.73
CA MET A 164 17.20 8.72 -15.97
C MET A 164 16.52 10.04 -15.68
N ALA A 165 17.09 11.15 -16.15
CA ALA A 165 16.48 12.46 -15.95
C ALA A 165 16.68 13.38 -17.15
N LEU A 166 15.57 13.81 -17.76
CA LEU A 166 15.54 14.61 -18.98
C LEU A 166 14.60 15.81 -18.83
N LEU A 167 15.04 16.98 -19.28
CA LEU A 167 14.20 18.16 -19.52
C LEU A 167 14.12 18.39 -21.03
N GLY A 168 13.06 17.92 -21.68
CA GLY A 168 12.98 17.81 -23.13
C GLY A 168 14.02 16.81 -23.66
N GLU A 169 15.10 17.31 -24.27
CA GLU A 169 16.21 16.48 -24.78
C GLU A 169 17.46 16.55 -23.90
N GLU A 170 17.45 17.47 -22.94
CA GLU A 170 18.62 17.80 -22.14
C GLU A 170 18.70 16.92 -20.90
N VAL A 171 19.86 16.28 -20.67
CA VAL A 171 20.10 15.48 -19.47
C VAL A 171 20.25 16.37 -18.24
N VAL A 172 19.48 16.08 -17.20
CA VAL A 172 19.62 16.70 -15.87
C VAL A 172 20.56 15.83 -15.04
N ARG A 173 21.82 16.25 -14.92
CA ARG A 173 22.87 15.47 -14.23
C ARG A 173 22.84 15.67 -12.72
N PHE A 174 22.74 14.57 -11.98
CA PHE A 174 22.89 14.50 -10.52
C PHE A 174 23.29 13.07 -10.12
N GLU A 175 23.56 12.85 -8.83
CA GLU A 175 23.93 11.56 -8.27
C GLU A 175 23.17 11.29 -6.96
N VAL A 176 22.67 10.07 -6.79
CA VAL A 176 22.07 9.58 -5.53
C VAL A 176 22.55 8.15 -5.30
N ALA A 177 23.01 7.84 -4.09
CA ALA A 177 23.48 6.50 -3.71
C ALA A 177 24.51 5.92 -4.71
N SER A 178 25.47 6.76 -5.14
CA SER A 178 26.50 6.43 -6.15
C SER A 178 25.96 6.07 -7.54
N VAL A 179 24.66 6.29 -7.80
CA VAL A 179 24.04 6.15 -9.12
C VAL A 179 23.94 7.52 -9.76
N ARG A 180 24.54 7.68 -10.95
CA ARG A 180 24.48 8.92 -11.73
C ARG A 180 23.30 8.92 -12.68
N SER A 181 22.61 10.06 -12.77
CA SER A 181 21.53 10.23 -13.73
C SER A 181 22.04 10.35 -15.17
N GLY A 182 21.26 9.84 -16.11
CA GLY A 182 21.57 9.92 -17.54
C GLY A 182 20.33 9.90 -18.42
N ARG A 183 20.50 9.38 -19.65
CA ARG A 183 19.42 9.15 -20.62
C ARG A 183 19.11 7.66 -20.84
N LYS A 184 19.76 6.80 -20.08
CA LYS A 184 19.69 5.34 -20.25
C LYS A 184 18.60 4.77 -19.37
N THR A 185 17.79 3.89 -19.93
CA THR A 185 16.79 3.06 -19.24
C THR A 185 16.90 1.61 -19.73
N ARG A 186 16.10 0.71 -19.18
CA ARG A 186 16.09 -0.72 -19.51
C ARG A 186 14.71 -1.16 -19.96
N GLY A 187 14.69 -2.05 -20.96
CA GLY A 187 13.47 -2.73 -21.38
C GLY A 187 13.06 -3.85 -20.42
N HIS A 188 12.13 -4.67 -20.88
CA HIS A 188 11.57 -5.78 -20.11
C HIS A 188 12.65 -6.78 -19.67
N PRO A 189 12.68 -7.22 -18.41
CA PRO A 189 13.78 -8.04 -17.87
C PRO A 189 14.04 -9.34 -18.64
N TYR A 190 13.03 -9.92 -19.29
CA TYR A 190 13.16 -11.19 -20.02
C TYR A 190 13.05 -11.06 -21.53
N LEU A 191 12.29 -10.06 -22.01
CA LEU A 191 11.98 -9.91 -23.45
C LEU A 191 12.91 -8.91 -24.13
N PHE A 192 13.48 -7.97 -23.36
CA PHE A 192 14.47 -7.01 -23.81
C PHE A 192 15.38 -6.59 -22.63
N PRO A 193 16.30 -7.46 -22.17
CA PRO A 193 17.12 -7.18 -20.98
C PRO A 193 18.13 -6.04 -21.18
N SER A 194 18.27 -5.55 -22.40
CA SER A 194 19.26 -4.55 -22.79
C SER A 194 18.91 -3.14 -22.31
N VAL A 195 19.97 -2.39 -21.98
CA VAL A 195 19.91 -0.95 -21.71
C VAL A 195 19.91 -0.19 -23.04
N PHE A 196 19.09 0.86 -23.13
CA PHE A 196 19.01 1.72 -24.31
C PHE A 196 18.84 3.19 -23.90
N SER A 197 19.02 4.12 -24.84
CA SER A 197 18.95 5.56 -24.57
C SER A 197 17.68 6.18 -25.11
N ILE A 198 17.06 7.06 -24.32
CA ILE A 198 15.95 7.92 -24.72
C ILE A 198 16.50 9.23 -25.26
N ARG A 199 16.04 9.65 -26.45
CA ARG A 199 16.54 10.89 -27.09
C ARG A 199 15.89 12.12 -26.49
N ASN A 200 14.57 12.10 -26.36
CA ASN A 200 13.76 13.16 -25.78
C ASN A 200 12.61 12.56 -24.98
N THR A 201 12.01 13.35 -24.08
CA THR A 201 10.93 12.89 -23.20
C THR A 201 9.69 12.38 -23.93
N ARG A 202 9.36 12.88 -25.13
CA ARG A 202 8.15 12.49 -25.86
C ARG A 202 8.19 11.05 -26.37
N GLU A 203 9.39 10.51 -26.58
CA GLU A 203 9.60 9.13 -27.02
C GLU A 203 9.57 8.11 -25.87
N TYR A 204 9.58 8.56 -24.61
CA TYR A 204 9.78 7.68 -23.45
C TYR A 204 8.81 6.48 -23.41
N PHE A 205 7.50 6.76 -23.43
CA PHE A 205 6.48 5.71 -23.36
C PHE A 205 6.49 4.79 -24.58
N SER A 206 6.63 5.36 -25.79
CA SER A 206 6.59 4.57 -27.03
C SER A 206 7.83 3.68 -27.19
N GLU A 207 9.01 4.16 -26.82
CA GLU A 207 10.25 3.38 -26.88
C GLU A 207 10.30 2.27 -25.84
N LEU A 208 9.74 2.48 -24.64
CA LEU A 208 9.58 1.43 -23.64
C LEU A 208 8.55 0.40 -24.08
N LYS A 209 7.42 0.82 -24.65
CA LYS A 209 6.39 -0.10 -25.17
C LYS A 209 6.92 -1.00 -26.29
N LYS A 210 7.74 -0.47 -27.21
CA LYS A 210 8.46 -1.27 -28.24
C LYS A 210 9.41 -2.32 -27.65
N ARG A 211 9.81 -2.16 -26.39
CA ARG A 211 10.70 -3.06 -25.64
C ARG A 211 9.95 -3.76 -24.50
N TYR A 212 8.65 -3.97 -24.70
CA TYR A 212 7.76 -4.73 -23.83
C TYR A 212 7.64 -4.15 -22.41
N VAL A 213 7.60 -2.82 -22.29
CA VAL A 213 7.34 -2.16 -21.00
C VAL A 213 6.19 -1.18 -21.19
N VAL A 214 5.02 -1.51 -20.65
CA VAL A 214 3.90 -0.59 -20.51
C VAL A 214 4.08 0.12 -19.18
N VAL A 215 4.45 1.40 -19.17
CA VAL A 215 4.83 2.12 -17.93
C VAL A 215 3.61 2.60 -17.14
N ASP A 216 2.54 2.99 -17.83
CA ASP A 216 1.32 3.47 -17.21
C ASP A 216 0.54 2.31 -16.57
N GLN A 217 0.39 2.36 -15.24
CA GLN A 217 -0.36 1.38 -14.48
C GLN A 217 -1.84 1.31 -14.89
N GLU A 218 -2.45 2.41 -15.34
CA GLU A 218 -3.84 2.41 -15.80
C GLU A 218 -3.98 1.77 -17.18
N GLU A 219 -2.97 1.91 -18.04
CA GLU A 219 -2.91 1.17 -19.31
C GLU A 219 -2.78 -0.34 -19.04
N ARG A 220 -1.90 -0.75 -18.11
CA ARG A 220 -1.76 -2.16 -17.71
C ARG A 220 -3.05 -2.73 -17.12
N ARG A 221 -3.72 -1.98 -16.24
CA ARG A 221 -5.03 -2.35 -15.68
C ARG A 221 -6.05 -2.60 -16.79
N LYS A 222 -6.18 -1.70 -17.76
CA LYS A 222 -7.09 -1.86 -18.90
C LYS A 222 -6.75 -3.08 -19.74
N LEU A 223 -5.45 -3.33 -20.00
CA LEU A 223 -4.99 -4.51 -20.74
C LEU A 223 -5.33 -5.81 -20.02
N ILE A 224 -5.16 -5.86 -18.70
CA ILE A 224 -5.52 -7.03 -17.88
C ILE A 224 -7.03 -7.27 -17.94
N LEU A 225 -7.83 -6.23 -17.67
CA LEU A 225 -9.30 -6.35 -17.67
C LEU A 225 -9.85 -6.79 -19.02
N LYS A 226 -9.31 -6.26 -20.13
CA LYS A 226 -9.68 -6.67 -21.47
C LYS A 226 -9.35 -8.15 -21.74
N GLN A 227 -8.14 -8.58 -21.41
CA GLN A 227 -7.74 -9.99 -21.56
C GLN A 227 -8.62 -10.91 -20.71
N SER A 228 -9.04 -10.46 -19.52
CA SER A 228 -9.94 -11.21 -18.64
C SER A 228 -11.33 -11.35 -19.25
N GLU A 229 -11.87 -10.30 -19.85
CA GLU A 229 -13.17 -10.34 -20.53
C GLU A 229 -13.15 -11.27 -21.75
N ASP A 230 -12.10 -11.21 -22.56
CA ASP A 230 -11.91 -12.10 -23.71
C ASP A 230 -11.85 -13.58 -23.25
N MET A 231 -11.06 -13.88 -22.21
CA MET A 231 -10.93 -15.23 -21.64
C MET A 231 -12.24 -15.77 -21.07
N ILE A 232 -12.96 -14.95 -20.29
CA ILE A 232 -14.23 -15.34 -19.68
C ILE A 232 -15.31 -15.57 -20.75
N SER A 233 -15.30 -14.81 -21.83
CA SER A 233 -16.25 -14.99 -22.94
C SER A 233 -16.16 -16.39 -23.54
N HIS A 234 -14.94 -16.92 -23.72
CA HIS A 234 -14.74 -18.31 -24.16
C HIS A 234 -15.21 -19.34 -23.13
N LEU A 235 -14.97 -19.11 -21.85
CA LEU A 235 -15.43 -20.02 -20.81
C LEU A 235 -16.96 -20.10 -20.70
N ARG A 236 -17.67 -19.03 -21.07
CA ARG A 236 -19.14 -18.97 -21.02
C ARG A 236 -19.84 -19.92 -21.98
N GLU A 237 -19.13 -20.47 -22.97
CA GLU A 237 -19.65 -21.54 -23.84
C GLU A 237 -20.03 -22.79 -23.03
N ASN A 238 -19.28 -23.11 -21.98
CA ASN A 238 -19.54 -24.27 -21.10
C ASN A 238 -20.01 -23.89 -19.69
N HIS A 239 -19.84 -22.62 -19.30
CA HIS A 239 -20.13 -22.09 -17.97
C HIS A 239 -20.88 -20.76 -18.09
N PRO A 240 -22.21 -20.76 -18.34
CA PRO A 240 -22.95 -19.56 -18.75
C PRO A 240 -22.81 -18.34 -17.82
N GLN A 241 -22.58 -18.57 -16.52
CA GLN A 241 -22.42 -17.52 -15.52
C GLN A 241 -20.95 -17.35 -15.10
N ALA A 242 -19.99 -17.82 -15.91
CA ALA A 242 -18.58 -17.71 -15.65
C ALA A 242 -18.16 -16.25 -15.45
N LYS A 243 -17.39 -16.03 -14.37
CA LYS A 243 -16.75 -14.76 -14.04
C LYS A 243 -15.47 -15.01 -13.24
N ILE A 244 -14.54 -14.08 -13.36
CA ILE A 244 -13.46 -13.95 -12.38
C ILE A 244 -14.08 -13.43 -11.08
N LEU A 245 -13.75 -14.07 -9.95
CA LEU A 245 -14.13 -13.56 -8.64
C LEU A 245 -13.42 -12.23 -8.41
N GLY A 246 -14.20 -11.14 -8.34
CA GLY A 246 -13.68 -9.79 -8.27
C GLY A 246 -12.80 -9.56 -7.05
N ASP A 247 -11.58 -9.09 -7.29
CA ASP A 247 -10.59 -8.86 -6.26
C ASP A 247 -9.70 -7.67 -6.61
N GLU A 248 -10.12 -6.49 -6.14
CA GLU A 248 -9.52 -5.23 -6.52
C GLU A 248 -8.09 -5.07 -5.97
N GLU A 249 -7.83 -5.60 -4.76
CA GLU A 249 -6.51 -5.56 -4.16
C GLU A 249 -5.53 -6.50 -4.90
N LEU A 250 -5.98 -7.68 -5.36
CA LEU A 250 -5.14 -8.54 -6.20
C LEU A 250 -4.84 -7.87 -7.53
N LEU A 251 -5.85 -7.26 -8.15
CA LEU A 251 -5.69 -6.56 -9.41
C LEU A 251 -4.69 -5.42 -9.29
N GLU A 252 -4.80 -4.60 -8.24
CA GLU A 252 -3.81 -3.56 -7.95
C GLU A 252 -2.41 -4.13 -7.74
N GLU A 253 -2.27 -5.19 -6.93
CA GLU A 253 -1.00 -5.86 -6.69
C GLU A 253 -0.35 -6.32 -8.00
N VAL A 254 -1.11 -7.00 -8.86
CA VAL A 254 -0.60 -7.53 -10.12
C VAL A 254 -0.29 -6.43 -11.13
N VAL A 255 -1.10 -5.37 -11.20
CA VAL A 255 -0.85 -4.20 -12.07
C VAL A 255 0.50 -3.55 -11.76
N TYR A 256 0.92 -3.51 -10.50
CA TYR A 256 2.25 -3.03 -10.12
C TYR A 256 3.33 -4.11 -10.21
N LEU A 257 2.98 -5.38 -10.10
CA LEU A 257 3.93 -6.49 -10.20
C LEU A 257 4.54 -6.59 -11.59
N VAL A 258 3.73 -6.43 -12.64
CA VAL A 258 4.13 -6.67 -14.04
C VAL A 258 4.22 -5.39 -14.87
N GLU A 259 5.12 -5.36 -15.86
CA GLU A 259 5.28 -4.29 -16.85
C GLU A 259 4.69 -4.67 -18.22
N TYR A 260 4.52 -5.96 -18.51
CA TYR A 260 3.91 -6.48 -19.73
C TYR A 260 2.99 -7.67 -19.43
N PRO A 261 1.70 -7.41 -19.10
CA PRO A 261 0.79 -8.45 -18.64
C PRO A 261 0.31 -9.35 -19.79
N THR A 262 0.53 -10.66 -19.67
CA THR A 262 -0.16 -11.69 -20.46
C THR A 262 -0.99 -12.57 -19.53
N LEU A 263 -2.30 -12.54 -19.69
CA LEU A 263 -3.22 -13.41 -18.95
C LEU A 263 -3.15 -14.84 -19.48
N PHE A 264 -3.25 -15.82 -18.58
CA PHE A 264 -3.38 -17.23 -18.92
C PHE A 264 -4.40 -17.92 -18.00
N LEU A 265 -5.04 -18.96 -18.53
CA LEU A 265 -5.98 -19.81 -17.80
C LEU A 265 -5.31 -21.15 -17.51
N GLY A 266 -5.39 -21.60 -16.27
CA GLY A 266 -5.01 -22.95 -15.87
C GLY A 266 -6.15 -23.68 -15.18
N GLU A 267 -6.05 -25.00 -15.11
CA GLU A 267 -6.96 -25.88 -14.37
C GLU A 267 -6.20 -26.57 -13.23
N PHE A 268 -6.84 -26.76 -12.09
CA PHE A 268 -6.37 -27.59 -10.98
C PHE A 268 -7.30 -28.80 -10.78
N ASP A 269 -6.83 -29.81 -10.06
CA ASP A 269 -7.60 -31.04 -9.89
C ASP A 269 -8.94 -30.79 -9.18
N ARG A 270 -10.03 -31.27 -9.78
CA ARG A 270 -11.41 -31.10 -9.29
C ARG A 270 -11.62 -31.67 -7.90
N GLN A 271 -10.81 -32.63 -7.45
CA GLN A 271 -10.90 -33.14 -6.08
C GLN A 271 -10.75 -32.04 -5.02
N PHE A 272 -10.01 -30.96 -5.33
CA PHE A 272 -9.80 -29.85 -4.40
C PHE A 272 -11.02 -28.96 -4.22
N LEU A 273 -12.06 -29.10 -5.06
CA LEU A 273 -13.35 -28.42 -4.84
C LEU A 273 -14.06 -28.88 -3.56
N SER A 274 -13.58 -29.94 -2.89
CA SER A 274 -14.04 -30.33 -1.56
C SER A 274 -13.59 -29.37 -0.44
N LEU A 275 -12.53 -28.58 -0.69
CA LEU A 275 -12.00 -27.61 0.26
C LEU A 275 -12.97 -26.43 0.46
N PRO A 276 -12.98 -25.80 1.65
CA PRO A 276 -13.69 -24.54 1.84
C PRO A 276 -13.23 -23.47 0.84
N ALA A 277 -14.16 -22.64 0.37
CA ALA A 277 -13.90 -21.56 -0.58
C ALA A 277 -12.78 -20.61 -0.12
N CYS A 278 -12.70 -20.31 1.18
CA CYS A 278 -11.65 -19.47 1.74
C CYS A 278 -10.25 -20.10 1.62
N VAL A 279 -10.13 -21.43 1.74
CA VAL A 279 -8.86 -22.15 1.60
C VAL A 279 -8.42 -22.16 0.14
N LEU A 280 -9.34 -22.44 -0.79
CA LEU A 280 -9.08 -22.34 -2.23
C LEU A 280 -8.62 -20.93 -2.61
N GLY A 281 -9.37 -19.93 -2.13
CA GLY A 281 -9.05 -18.52 -2.33
C GLY A 281 -7.65 -18.18 -1.81
N ALA A 282 -7.29 -18.58 -0.60
CA ALA A 282 -5.95 -18.31 -0.05
C ALA A 282 -4.83 -19.01 -0.84
N CYS A 283 -5.02 -20.27 -1.25
CA CYS A 283 -4.02 -20.99 -2.06
C CYS A 283 -3.78 -20.30 -3.42
N LEU A 284 -4.85 -19.82 -4.06
CA LEU A 284 -4.77 -19.13 -5.35
C LEU A 284 -4.22 -17.70 -5.20
N ARG A 285 -4.82 -16.91 -4.30
CA ARG A 285 -4.52 -15.49 -4.08
C ARG A 285 -3.17 -15.28 -3.43
N ASP A 286 -2.94 -15.87 -2.25
CA ASP A 286 -1.81 -15.46 -1.40
C ASP A 286 -0.48 -16.02 -1.92
N TYR A 287 -0.49 -17.24 -2.49
CA TYR A 287 0.73 -17.95 -2.91
C TYR A 287 1.09 -17.77 -4.37
N GLN A 288 0.09 -17.67 -5.25
CA GLN A 288 0.33 -17.66 -6.70
C GLN A 288 -0.19 -16.40 -7.39
N LYS A 289 -0.85 -15.48 -6.66
CA LYS A 289 -1.45 -14.27 -7.22
C LYS A 289 -2.41 -14.57 -8.37
N HIS A 290 -3.12 -15.69 -8.26
CA HIS A 290 -4.11 -16.14 -9.20
C HIS A 290 -5.51 -15.72 -8.76
N PHE A 291 -6.33 -15.35 -9.74
CA PHE A 291 -7.74 -15.10 -9.52
C PHE A 291 -8.52 -16.41 -9.58
N SER A 292 -9.48 -16.55 -8.67
CA SER A 292 -10.46 -17.64 -8.70
C SER A 292 -11.54 -17.36 -9.73
N LEU A 293 -12.11 -18.41 -10.33
CA LEU A 293 -13.26 -18.29 -11.23
C LEU A 293 -14.49 -18.96 -10.62
N THR A 294 -15.66 -18.38 -10.87
CA THR A 294 -16.95 -18.95 -10.45
C THR A 294 -17.92 -19.02 -11.62
N ASP A 295 -18.89 -19.93 -11.51
CA ASP A 295 -20.08 -20.03 -12.35
C ASP A 295 -21.30 -19.89 -11.42
N GLY A 296 -21.87 -18.69 -11.38
CA GLY A 296 -22.78 -18.30 -10.31
C GLY A 296 -22.06 -18.28 -8.95
N ASP A 297 -22.58 -19.03 -7.98
CA ASP A 297 -22.02 -19.21 -6.64
C ASP A 297 -21.03 -20.37 -6.55
N ARG A 298 -20.87 -21.16 -7.61
CA ARG A 298 -19.99 -22.34 -7.62
C ARG A 298 -18.58 -21.95 -8.06
N ILE A 299 -17.57 -22.30 -7.27
CA ILE A 299 -16.16 -22.18 -7.69
C ILE A 299 -15.86 -23.22 -8.78
N LEU A 300 -15.20 -22.76 -9.85
CA LEU A 300 -14.72 -23.60 -10.94
C LEU A 300 -13.30 -24.12 -10.64
N PRO A 301 -12.90 -25.28 -11.20
CA PRO A 301 -11.54 -25.82 -11.06
C PRO A 301 -10.50 -25.04 -11.88
N TYR A 302 -10.76 -23.78 -12.19
CA TYR A 302 -9.89 -22.93 -13.00
C TYR A 302 -9.28 -21.81 -12.18
N PHE A 303 -8.15 -21.33 -12.66
CA PHE A 303 -7.50 -20.13 -12.14
C PHE A 303 -7.00 -19.25 -13.28
N ALA A 304 -7.10 -17.94 -13.11
CA ALA A 304 -6.53 -16.98 -14.04
C ALA A 304 -5.25 -16.39 -13.43
N GLY A 305 -4.13 -16.55 -14.13
CA GLY A 305 -2.85 -15.98 -13.77
C GLY A 305 -2.40 -14.92 -14.75
N ILE A 306 -1.54 -14.01 -14.29
CA ILE A 306 -0.96 -12.95 -15.13
C ILE A 306 0.54 -13.15 -15.13
N ARG A 307 1.09 -13.39 -16.32
CA ARG A 307 2.51 -13.50 -16.56
C ARG A 307 3.11 -12.12 -16.84
N GLU A 308 4.30 -11.89 -16.29
CA GLU A 308 5.23 -10.84 -16.73
C GLU A 308 5.95 -11.31 -18.00
N GLY A 309 5.46 -10.91 -19.18
CA GLY A 309 6.02 -11.28 -20.47
C GLY A 309 4.97 -11.60 -21.52
N ASN A 310 5.39 -12.15 -22.66
CA ASN A 310 4.55 -12.42 -23.82
C ASN A 310 4.01 -13.87 -23.82
N LYS A 311 3.42 -14.30 -24.94
CA LYS A 311 2.82 -15.63 -25.11
C LYS A 311 3.84 -16.76 -25.40
N GLU A 312 5.12 -16.47 -25.55
CA GLU A 312 6.12 -17.51 -25.84
C GLU A 312 6.25 -18.48 -24.66
N TYR A 313 6.15 -19.79 -24.93
CA TYR A 313 6.18 -20.86 -23.92
C TYR A 313 5.08 -20.75 -22.85
N LEU A 314 3.94 -20.13 -23.17
CA LEU A 314 2.85 -19.94 -22.20
C LEU A 314 2.30 -21.27 -21.66
N GLU A 315 2.25 -22.32 -22.49
CA GLU A 315 1.83 -23.67 -22.05
C GLU A 315 2.71 -24.25 -20.94
N GLN A 316 4.04 -24.03 -21.01
CA GLN A 316 4.97 -24.47 -19.97
C GLN A 316 4.75 -23.69 -18.67
N VAL A 317 4.42 -22.40 -18.77
CA VAL A 317 4.07 -21.56 -17.62
C VAL A 317 2.77 -22.06 -16.97
N ILE A 318 1.74 -22.36 -17.77
CA ILE A 318 0.47 -22.91 -17.27
C ILE A 318 0.72 -24.24 -16.55
N GLU A 319 1.47 -25.16 -17.15
CA GLU A 319 1.78 -26.46 -16.57
C GLU A 319 2.60 -26.34 -15.27
N GLY A 320 3.59 -25.45 -15.23
CA GLY A 320 4.37 -25.17 -14.03
C GLY A 320 3.50 -24.66 -12.89
N ASN A 321 2.63 -23.69 -13.16
CA ASN A 321 1.69 -23.15 -12.17
C ASN A 321 0.70 -24.21 -11.70
N ARG A 322 0.19 -25.05 -12.61
CA ARG A 322 -0.70 -26.17 -12.27
C ARG A 322 -0.05 -27.13 -11.28
N ARG A 323 1.20 -27.53 -11.51
CA ARG A 323 1.93 -28.45 -10.61
C ARG A 323 2.12 -27.86 -9.22
N VAL A 324 2.56 -26.60 -9.15
CA VAL A 324 2.78 -25.90 -7.87
C VAL A 324 1.47 -25.74 -7.11
N LEU A 325 0.40 -25.34 -7.80
CA LEU A 325 -0.92 -25.15 -7.20
C LEU A 325 -1.50 -26.47 -6.70
N ASN A 326 -1.46 -27.55 -7.49
CA ASN A 326 -1.97 -28.86 -7.07
C ASN A 326 -1.23 -29.40 -5.84
N ALA A 327 0.10 -29.24 -5.77
CA ALA A 327 0.87 -29.63 -4.59
C ALA A 327 0.41 -28.84 -3.34
N ARG A 328 0.25 -27.51 -3.47
CA ARG A 328 -0.19 -26.68 -2.35
C ARG A 328 -1.63 -26.98 -1.91
N LEU A 329 -2.52 -27.28 -2.86
CA LEU A 329 -3.90 -27.68 -2.58
C LEU A 329 -3.98 -29.06 -1.91
N ALA A 330 -3.09 -30.00 -2.28
CA ALA A 330 -2.98 -31.29 -1.62
C ALA A 330 -2.56 -31.15 -0.15
N ASP A 331 -1.56 -30.30 0.12
CA ASP A 331 -1.15 -29.98 1.49
C ASP A 331 -2.32 -29.37 2.29
N ALA A 332 -3.02 -28.39 1.71
CA ALA A 332 -4.17 -27.76 2.33
C ALA A 332 -5.30 -28.76 2.61
N GLN A 333 -5.60 -29.68 1.68
CA GLN A 333 -6.59 -30.74 1.88
C GLN A 333 -6.18 -31.69 3.00
N PHE A 334 -4.90 -32.06 3.07
CA PHE A 334 -4.37 -32.86 4.16
C PHE A 334 -4.53 -32.14 5.51
N PHE A 335 -4.07 -30.91 5.64
CA PHE A 335 -4.22 -30.12 6.88
C PHE A 335 -5.68 -29.98 7.29
N PHE A 336 -6.55 -29.60 6.35
CA PHE A 336 -7.98 -29.45 6.60
C PHE A 336 -8.60 -30.74 7.15
N SER A 337 -8.25 -31.89 6.57
CA SER A 337 -8.78 -33.19 7.00
C SER A 337 -8.32 -33.58 8.42
N GLN A 338 -7.06 -33.31 8.77
CA GLN A 338 -6.49 -33.61 10.09
C GLN A 338 -7.06 -32.66 11.15
N ASP A 339 -7.11 -31.37 10.84
CA ASP A 339 -7.62 -30.34 11.73
C ASP A 339 -9.11 -30.53 12.01
N THR A 340 -9.91 -30.89 10.99
CA THR A 340 -11.34 -31.16 11.14
C THR A 340 -11.58 -32.29 12.13
N LYS A 341 -10.86 -33.41 12.02
CA LYS A 341 -10.98 -34.53 12.97
C LYS A 341 -10.64 -34.08 14.39
N LYS A 342 -9.49 -33.43 14.56
CA LYS A 342 -9.01 -32.94 15.85
C LYS A 342 -9.99 -31.96 16.51
N ILE A 343 -10.56 -31.02 15.74
CA ILE A 343 -11.50 -30.04 16.30
C ILE A 343 -12.85 -30.69 16.62
N PHE A 344 -13.35 -31.59 15.77
CA PHE A 344 -14.63 -32.25 16.03
C PHE A 344 -14.63 -33.05 17.32
N ASP A 345 -13.53 -33.74 17.63
CA ASP A 345 -13.42 -34.47 18.89
C ASP A 345 -13.40 -33.53 20.11
N LYS A 346 -12.82 -32.34 19.97
CA LYS A 346 -12.77 -31.34 21.05
C LYS A 346 -14.08 -30.62 21.27
N VAL A 347 -14.79 -30.25 20.20
CA VAL A 347 -16.03 -29.47 20.32
C VAL A 347 -17.18 -30.29 20.91
N LYS A 348 -17.01 -31.62 21.01
CA LYS A 348 -17.89 -32.54 21.77
C LYS A 348 -17.68 -32.47 23.29
N VAL A 349 -16.60 -31.87 23.78
CA VAL A 349 -16.34 -31.73 25.23
C VAL A 349 -17.38 -30.79 25.84
N SER A 350 -17.97 -31.20 26.96
CA SER A 350 -19.05 -30.46 27.63
C SER A 350 -18.58 -29.19 28.32
N ASP A 351 -17.34 -29.15 28.83
CA ASP A 351 -16.77 -27.96 29.44
C ASP A 351 -16.01 -27.11 28.39
N LEU A 352 -16.57 -25.93 28.08
CA LEU A 352 -15.99 -24.97 27.14
C LEU A 352 -14.57 -24.52 27.54
N LYS A 353 -14.22 -24.56 28.84
CA LYS A 353 -12.91 -24.15 29.35
C LYS A 353 -11.81 -25.16 29.07
N GLU A 354 -12.16 -26.42 28.82
CA GLU A 354 -11.22 -27.48 28.48
C GLU A 354 -10.88 -27.48 26.98
N ILE A 355 -11.77 -26.95 26.13
CA ILE A 355 -11.62 -26.99 24.67
C ILE A 355 -10.34 -26.31 24.16
N PRO A 356 -9.96 -25.10 24.61
CA PRO A 356 -8.79 -24.40 24.09
C PRO A 356 -7.53 -24.59 24.95
N ILE A 357 -7.37 -25.69 25.69
CA ILE A 357 -6.22 -25.86 26.62
C ILE A 357 -4.85 -25.71 25.95
N GLU A 358 -4.73 -26.14 24.69
CA GLU A 358 -3.50 -26.01 23.88
C GLU A 358 -3.14 -24.54 23.58
N LEU A 359 -4.08 -23.60 23.70
CA LEU A 359 -3.78 -22.18 23.55
C LEU A 359 -2.89 -21.64 24.67
N LYS A 360 -2.70 -22.37 25.77
CA LYS A 360 -1.74 -22.03 26.83
C LYS A 360 -0.30 -21.97 26.30
N GLU A 361 0.02 -22.80 25.32
CA GLU A 361 1.34 -22.89 24.70
C GLU A 361 1.60 -21.78 23.68
N ILE A 362 0.57 -21.01 23.31
CA ILE A 362 0.68 -19.95 22.30
C ILE A 362 0.66 -18.60 22.99
N VAL A 363 1.83 -18.00 23.17
CA VAL A 363 1.99 -16.68 23.80
C VAL A 363 1.44 -15.59 22.87
N VAL A 364 0.56 -14.75 23.41
CA VAL A 364 0.08 -13.53 22.71
C VAL A 364 1.12 -12.42 22.84
N GLN A 365 1.49 -12.15 24.09
CA GLN A 365 2.49 -11.15 24.47
C GLN A 365 2.93 -11.49 25.90
N GLU A 366 4.23 -11.39 26.19
CA GLU A 366 4.85 -11.84 27.44
C GLU A 366 4.13 -11.36 28.73
N LYS A 367 3.68 -10.10 28.77
CA LYS A 367 2.96 -9.49 29.90
C LYS A 367 1.45 -9.76 29.89
N LEU A 368 0.88 -10.16 28.75
CA LEU A 368 -0.56 -10.44 28.60
C LEU A 368 -0.90 -11.94 28.63
N GLY A 369 0.13 -12.80 28.65
CA GLY A 369 0.00 -14.24 28.70
C GLY A 369 -0.32 -14.89 27.35
N SER A 370 -0.98 -16.03 27.44
CA SER A 370 -1.28 -16.93 26.32
C SER A 370 -2.59 -16.58 25.60
N TYR A 371 -2.85 -17.23 24.47
CA TYR A 371 -4.16 -17.12 23.81
C TYR A 371 -5.28 -17.75 24.63
N TYR A 372 -4.96 -18.69 25.54
CA TYR A 372 -5.93 -19.19 26.52
C TYR A 372 -6.34 -18.07 27.50
N ASP A 373 -5.37 -17.33 28.04
CA ASP A 373 -5.63 -16.21 28.94
C ASP A 373 -6.42 -15.11 28.22
N LYS A 374 -6.08 -14.84 26.96
CA LYS A 374 -6.84 -13.92 26.12
C LYS A 374 -8.28 -14.40 25.96
N THR A 375 -8.50 -15.65 25.58
CA THR A 375 -9.85 -16.22 25.43
C THR A 375 -10.68 -16.09 26.71
N LYS A 376 -10.08 -16.35 27.88
CA LYS A 376 -10.75 -16.14 29.17
C LYS A 376 -11.18 -14.68 29.36
N ARG A 377 -10.28 -13.72 29.09
CA ARG A 377 -10.61 -12.29 29.15
C ARG A 377 -11.70 -11.90 28.15
N LEU A 378 -11.69 -12.47 26.94
CA LEU A 378 -12.74 -12.22 25.96
C LEU A 378 -14.11 -12.66 26.47
N ALA A 379 -14.21 -13.86 27.04
CA ALA A 379 -15.45 -14.33 27.65
C ALA A 379 -15.92 -13.38 28.77
N GLU A 380 -15.04 -13.00 29.71
CA GLU A 380 -15.39 -12.08 30.80
C GLU A 380 -15.81 -10.68 30.33
N ILE A 381 -15.15 -10.14 29.29
CA ILE A 381 -15.49 -8.84 28.72
C ILE A 381 -16.83 -8.94 27.97
N SER A 382 -17.02 -9.98 27.17
CA SER A 382 -18.28 -10.22 26.46
C SER A 382 -19.45 -10.36 27.43
N ASP A 383 -19.30 -11.10 28.53
CA ASP A 383 -20.33 -11.24 29.56
C ASP A 383 -20.75 -9.89 30.15
N LYS A 384 -19.77 -9.02 30.45
CA LYS A 384 -20.03 -7.64 30.93
C LYS A 384 -20.69 -6.75 29.89
N ILE A 385 -20.37 -6.93 28.61
CA ILE A 385 -21.03 -6.18 27.52
C ILE A 385 -22.50 -6.61 27.44
N ILE A 386 -22.76 -7.92 27.42
CA ILE A 386 -24.12 -8.47 27.36
C ILE A 386 -24.98 -7.91 28.49
N SER A 387 -24.51 -8.01 29.74
CA SER A 387 -25.26 -7.53 30.92
C SER A 387 -25.55 -6.02 30.90
N ARG A 388 -24.84 -5.24 30.08
CA ARG A 388 -25.03 -3.79 29.94
C ARG A 388 -25.95 -3.40 28.79
N ILE A 389 -26.05 -4.23 27.76
CA ILE A 389 -26.83 -3.92 26.55
C ILE A 389 -28.22 -4.58 26.55
N THR A 390 -28.39 -5.69 27.26
CA THR A 390 -29.68 -6.38 27.38
C THR A 390 -30.55 -5.72 28.44
N LYS A 391 -31.86 -5.61 28.19
CA LYS A 391 -32.82 -4.97 29.10
C LYS A 391 -33.64 -5.97 29.88
N THR A 392 -33.77 -7.19 29.36
CA THR A 392 -34.56 -8.26 29.97
C THR A 392 -33.72 -9.51 30.20
N LYS A 393 -34.10 -10.31 31.19
CA LYS A 393 -33.43 -11.58 31.48
C LYS A 393 -33.52 -12.57 30.31
N LYS A 394 -34.62 -12.54 29.56
CA LYS A 394 -34.83 -13.37 28.37
C LYS A 394 -33.82 -13.05 27.26
N GLU A 395 -33.60 -11.77 26.95
CA GLU A 395 -32.61 -11.36 25.95
C GLU A 395 -31.20 -11.80 26.33
N GLU A 396 -30.85 -11.67 27.62
CA GLU A 396 -29.57 -12.15 28.16
C GLU A 396 -29.42 -13.66 28.01
N ASP A 397 -30.43 -14.44 28.40
CA ASP A 397 -30.39 -15.90 28.38
C ASP A 397 -30.36 -16.48 26.95
N GLU A 398 -30.87 -15.76 25.95
CA GLU A 398 -30.76 -16.13 24.53
C GLU A 398 -29.38 -15.80 23.93
N LEU A 399 -28.77 -14.68 24.34
CA LEU A 399 -27.54 -14.15 23.76
C LEU A 399 -26.28 -14.73 24.40
N TYR A 400 -26.29 -14.84 25.73
CA TYR A 400 -25.16 -15.27 26.55
C TYR A 400 -24.55 -16.61 26.09
N PRO A 401 -25.33 -17.70 25.91
CA PRO A 401 -24.75 -19.00 25.59
C PRO A 401 -24.00 -18.99 24.26
N ARG A 402 -24.50 -18.25 23.26
CA ARG A 402 -23.88 -18.14 21.93
C ARG A 402 -22.58 -17.34 21.98
N VAL A 403 -22.61 -16.17 22.62
CA VAL A 403 -21.43 -15.29 22.70
C VAL A 403 -20.34 -15.92 23.55
N SER A 404 -20.69 -16.49 24.71
CA SER A 404 -19.74 -17.18 25.58
C SER A 404 -19.07 -18.34 24.85
N LYS A 405 -19.86 -19.18 24.15
CA LYS A 405 -19.31 -20.27 23.33
C LYS A 405 -18.42 -19.75 22.19
N ALA A 406 -18.83 -18.69 21.50
CA ALA A 406 -18.01 -18.08 20.46
C ALA A 406 -16.69 -17.54 21.02
N ALA A 407 -16.71 -16.88 22.19
CA ALA A 407 -15.50 -16.37 22.85
C ALA A 407 -14.49 -17.49 23.16
N TRP A 408 -14.97 -18.60 23.71
CA TRP A 408 -14.13 -19.77 24.02
C TRP A 408 -13.53 -20.45 22.76
N LEU A 409 -14.26 -20.43 21.64
CA LEU A 409 -13.85 -21.12 20.41
C LEU A 409 -13.11 -20.22 19.41
N CYS A 410 -13.22 -18.89 19.51
CA CYS A 410 -12.79 -17.97 18.43
C CYS A 410 -11.28 -17.98 18.12
N LYS A 411 -10.46 -18.52 19.02
CA LYS A 411 -9.00 -18.66 18.86
C LYS A 411 -8.53 -20.10 18.68
N LEU A 412 -9.44 -21.08 18.72
CA LEU A 412 -9.09 -22.51 18.65
C LEU A 412 -8.36 -22.85 17.34
N ASP A 413 -8.70 -22.15 16.26
CA ASP A 413 -8.08 -22.36 14.96
C ASP A 413 -6.58 -22.04 14.94
N LEU A 414 -6.05 -21.23 15.86
CA LEU A 414 -4.61 -21.02 16.01
C LEU A 414 -3.83 -22.31 16.33
N THR A 415 -4.50 -23.34 16.83
CA THR A 415 -3.88 -24.66 17.10
C THR A 415 -3.78 -25.55 15.87
N THR A 416 -4.44 -25.16 14.77
CA THR A 416 -4.58 -25.96 13.55
C THR A 416 -3.40 -25.80 12.62
N GLN A 417 -3.08 -26.83 11.85
CA GLN A 417 -2.05 -26.72 10.82
C GLN A 417 -2.49 -25.75 9.73
N MET A 418 -3.79 -25.70 9.41
CA MET A 418 -4.34 -24.77 8.44
C MET A 418 -4.02 -23.31 8.77
N VAL A 419 -4.20 -22.85 10.01
CA VAL A 419 -3.92 -21.44 10.35
C VAL A 419 -2.43 -21.18 10.54
N LYS A 420 -1.63 -22.19 10.94
CA LYS A 420 -0.16 -22.07 10.95
C LYS A 420 0.38 -21.84 9.54
N GLU A 421 -0.15 -22.58 8.57
CA GLU A 421 0.24 -22.50 7.17
C GLU A 421 -0.40 -21.31 6.45
N PHE A 422 -1.63 -20.95 6.80
CA PHE A 422 -2.41 -19.86 6.21
C PHE A 422 -2.92 -18.90 7.30
N PRO A 423 -2.05 -18.04 7.87
CA PRO A 423 -2.43 -17.13 8.95
C PRO A 423 -3.54 -16.13 8.58
N SER A 424 -3.68 -15.82 7.30
CA SER A 424 -4.74 -14.96 6.75
C SER A 424 -6.15 -15.54 7.01
N LEU A 425 -6.26 -16.85 7.24
CA LEU A 425 -7.51 -17.56 7.45
C LEU A 425 -7.96 -17.66 8.92
N GLN A 426 -7.19 -17.09 9.87
CA GLN A 426 -7.59 -17.06 11.28
C GLN A 426 -8.93 -16.34 11.47
N GLY A 427 -9.82 -16.97 12.23
CA GLY A 427 -11.21 -16.60 12.46
C GLY A 427 -12.14 -17.27 11.46
N THR A 428 -11.81 -17.20 10.16
CA THR A 428 -12.60 -17.83 9.10
C THR A 428 -12.56 -19.35 9.20
N MET A 429 -11.39 -19.95 9.44
CA MET A 429 -11.28 -21.40 9.63
C MET A 429 -11.91 -21.84 10.95
N GLY A 430 -11.74 -21.09 12.04
CA GLY A 430 -12.44 -21.36 13.29
C GLY A 430 -13.95 -21.46 13.09
N ALA A 431 -14.54 -20.51 12.38
CA ALA A 431 -15.96 -20.53 12.02
C ALA A 431 -16.34 -21.75 11.17
N GLU A 432 -15.51 -22.10 10.18
CA GLU A 432 -15.75 -23.25 9.30
C GLU A 432 -15.72 -24.58 10.06
N TYR A 433 -14.76 -24.78 10.96
CA TYR A 433 -14.71 -25.97 11.80
C TYR A 433 -15.90 -26.05 12.75
N VAL A 434 -16.29 -24.94 13.37
CA VAL A 434 -17.47 -24.89 14.26
C VAL A 434 -18.75 -25.17 13.49
N ARG A 435 -18.93 -24.59 12.30
CA ARG A 435 -20.09 -24.85 11.44
C ARG A 435 -20.21 -26.33 11.09
N ARG A 436 -19.12 -26.97 10.66
CA ARG A 436 -19.14 -28.38 10.27
C ARG A 436 -19.27 -29.36 11.44
N SER A 437 -18.94 -28.92 12.66
CA SER A 437 -19.15 -29.72 13.87
C SER A 437 -20.61 -29.73 14.37
N GLY A 438 -21.55 -29.10 13.64
CA GLY A 438 -22.98 -29.12 13.96
C GLY A 438 -23.41 -28.09 15.01
N ASN A 439 -22.58 -27.08 15.28
CA ASN A 439 -22.91 -26.01 16.22
C ASN A 439 -23.86 -24.97 15.62
N ASP A 440 -24.45 -24.14 16.49
CA ASP A 440 -25.30 -23.02 16.10
C ASP A 440 -24.57 -22.11 15.08
N ALA A 441 -25.22 -21.83 13.95
CA ALA A 441 -24.70 -21.00 12.89
C ALA A 441 -24.34 -19.59 13.38
N ARG A 442 -25.05 -19.05 14.39
CA ARG A 442 -24.74 -17.76 15.03
C ARG A 442 -23.40 -17.77 15.76
N VAL A 443 -23.01 -18.89 16.36
CA VAL A 443 -21.71 -19.05 17.02
C VAL A 443 -20.59 -19.03 15.97
N ALA A 444 -20.75 -19.80 14.89
CA ALA A 444 -19.78 -19.80 13.79
C ALA A 444 -19.66 -18.40 13.16
N GLN A 445 -20.78 -17.70 12.96
CA GLN A 445 -20.77 -16.33 12.42
C GLN A 445 -20.04 -15.35 13.35
N ALA A 446 -20.32 -15.37 14.65
CA ALA A 446 -19.62 -14.55 15.63
C ALA A 446 -18.11 -14.80 15.64
N ILE A 447 -17.69 -16.06 15.49
CA ILE A 447 -16.27 -16.43 15.33
C ILE A 447 -15.69 -15.89 14.02
N SER A 448 -16.43 -15.85 12.91
CA SER A 448 -15.90 -15.25 11.68
C SER A 448 -15.75 -13.73 11.78
N GLU A 449 -16.59 -13.07 12.59
CA GLU A 449 -16.67 -11.61 12.71
C GLU A 449 -15.76 -11.04 13.81
N HIS A 450 -15.25 -11.85 14.74
CA HIS A 450 -14.56 -11.35 15.95
C HIS A 450 -13.31 -10.50 15.73
N ARG A 451 -12.74 -10.50 14.52
CA ARG A 451 -11.57 -9.67 14.16
C ARG A 451 -11.94 -8.41 13.40
N LEU A 452 -13.22 -8.20 13.10
CA LEU A 452 -13.69 -7.04 12.36
C LEU A 452 -13.85 -5.82 13.29
N PRO A 453 -13.61 -4.59 12.78
CA PRO A 453 -12.83 -4.30 11.59
C PRO A 453 -11.33 -4.57 11.83
N ARG A 454 -10.63 -5.13 10.83
CA ARG A 454 -9.19 -5.42 10.96
C ARG A 454 -8.31 -4.20 10.72
N PHE A 455 -8.82 -3.22 9.99
CA PHE A 455 -8.16 -1.96 9.65
C PHE A 455 -9.20 -0.86 9.45
N SER A 456 -8.74 0.39 9.35
CA SER A 456 -9.62 1.53 9.11
C SER A 456 -10.40 1.37 7.80
N ASN A 457 -11.72 1.56 7.85
CA ASN A 457 -12.66 1.32 6.74
C ASN A 457 -12.84 -0.14 6.31
N ASP A 458 -12.44 -1.14 7.13
CA ASP A 458 -12.86 -2.53 6.92
C ASP A 458 -14.36 -2.71 7.22
N LYS A 459 -14.90 -3.87 6.84
CA LYS A 459 -16.29 -4.24 7.16
C LYS A 459 -16.49 -4.32 8.67
N LEU A 460 -17.71 -4.02 9.10
CA LEU A 460 -18.14 -4.18 10.50
C LEU A 460 -18.85 -5.53 10.69
N PRO A 461 -18.88 -6.07 11.93
CA PRO A 461 -19.71 -7.23 12.25
C PRO A 461 -21.18 -6.99 11.89
N GLU A 462 -21.83 -7.97 11.26
CA GLU A 462 -23.24 -7.89 10.86
C GLU A 462 -24.18 -8.43 11.94
N THR A 463 -23.67 -9.33 12.81
CA THR A 463 -24.47 -9.94 13.89
C THR A 463 -24.23 -9.25 15.23
N LEU A 464 -25.23 -9.28 16.10
CA LEU A 464 -25.08 -8.78 17.47
C LEU A 464 -24.05 -9.61 18.24
N GLU A 465 -24.08 -10.93 18.08
CA GLU A 465 -23.10 -11.85 18.69
C GLU A 465 -21.66 -11.52 18.26
N GLY A 466 -21.45 -11.32 16.95
CA GLY A 466 -20.16 -10.95 16.39
C GLY A 466 -19.71 -9.56 16.80
N ALA A 467 -20.62 -8.58 16.87
CA ALA A 467 -20.31 -7.22 17.32
C ALA A 467 -19.81 -7.20 18.77
N ILE A 468 -20.46 -7.94 19.67
CA ILE A 468 -20.04 -8.04 21.08
C ILE A 468 -18.66 -8.66 21.20
N LEU A 469 -18.42 -9.76 20.48
CA LEU A 469 -17.15 -10.46 20.55
C LEU A 469 -16.01 -9.66 19.90
N ALA A 470 -16.29 -8.97 18.79
CA ALA A 470 -15.36 -8.05 18.14
C ALA A 470 -14.98 -6.87 19.03
N LEU A 471 -15.97 -6.27 19.72
CA LEU A 471 -15.71 -5.22 20.71
C LEU A 471 -14.82 -5.74 21.84
N ALA A 472 -15.15 -6.89 22.42
CA ALA A 472 -14.32 -7.51 23.45
C ALA A 472 -12.88 -7.76 22.96
N HIS A 473 -12.73 -8.28 21.74
CA HIS A 473 -11.42 -8.54 21.12
C HIS A 473 -10.58 -7.27 20.93
N ASN A 474 -11.20 -6.22 20.40
CA ASN A 474 -10.53 -4.95 20.12
C ASN A 474 -10.21 -4.20 21.42
N MET A 475 -11.12 -4.19 22.40
CA MET A 475 -10.88 -3.61 23.72
C MET A 475 -9.72 -4.31 24.44
N ASP A 476 -9.71 -5.65 24.50
CA ASP A 476 -8.63 -6.42 25.10
C ASP A 476 -7.28 -6.12 24.43
N THR A 477 -7.26 -6.06 23.10
CA THR A 477 -6.02 -5.83 22.34
C THR A 477 -5.49 -4.41 22.54
N VAL A 478 -6.35 -3.39 22.46
CA VAL A 478 -5.95 -2.00 22.65
C VAL A 478 -5.51 -1.77 24.09
N VAL A 479 -6.38 -2.03 25.07
CA VAL A 479 -6.08 -1.81 26.49
C VAL A 479 -4.88 -2.65 26.93
N GLY A 480 -4.82 -3.92 26.51
CA GLY A 480 -3.69 -4.80 26.79
C GLY A 480 -2.37 -4.28 26.23
N SER A 481 -2.36 -3.72 25.01
CA SER A 481 -1.14 -3.13 24.43
C SER A 481 -0.64 -1.95 25.27
N PHE A 482 -1.53 -1.07 25.71
CA PHE A 482 -1.19 0.03 26.62
C PHE A 482 -0.65 -0.50 27.96
N SER A 483 -1.33 -1.47 28.59
CA SER A 483 -0.88 -2.06 29.86
C SER A 483 0.47 -2.79 29.75
N ALA A 484 0.77 -3.37 28.58
CA ALA A 484 2.06 -4.01 28.33
C ALA A 484 3.20 -3.01 28.03
N GLY A 485 2.90 -1.72 27.87
CA GLY A 485 3.87 -0.69 27.48
C GLY A 485 4.15 -0.64 25.98
N VAL A 486 3.35 -1.33 25.16
CA VAL A 486 3.39 -1.29 23.69
C VAL A 486 2.43 -0.19 23.23
N ILE A 487 2.80 1.06 23.48
CA ILE A 487 1.97 2.22 23.17
C ILE A 487 2.08 2.50 21.67
N PRO A 488 0.97 2.49 20.90
CA PRO A 488 1.00 2.81 19.48
C PRO A 488 1.53 4.24 19.26
N SER A 489 2.53 4.40 18.39
CA SER A 489 2.86 5.72 17.84
C SER A 489 1.86 6.04 16.74
N GLY A 490 1.31 7.26 16.72
CA GLY A 490 0.34 7.70 15.70
C GLY A 490 0.92 7.90 14.29
N SER A 491 1.99 7.17 13.95
CA SER A 491 2.81 7.27 12.75
C SER A 491 2.44 6.22 11.71
#